data_AF-A0A7W2AUR4-F1
#
_entry.id   AF-A0A7W2AUR4-F1
#
_cell.length_a   1.000
_cell.length_b   1.000
_cell.length_c   1.000
_cell.angle_alpha   90.00
_cell.angle_beta   90.00
_cell.angle_gamma   90.00
#
_symmetry.space_group_name_H-M   'P 1'
#
loop_
_entity.id
_entity.type
_entity.pdbx_description
1 polymer ?
#
loop_
_entity_poly.entity_id
_entity_poly.type
_entity_poly.pdbx_seq_one_letter_code
_entity_poly.pdbx_strand_id
1 'polypeptide(L)'
;FPLDRPEEANDPSLTPEEDRARLLPHWSALKQWTQGNQTPVIFSEVGYPAATRDLSQPWNSNQPQTPLNGALQKRGFEAFLSVFGLSDLQQGILFYALHGHDPGTPSGYTPILEETQMLWQKQFQESLHR
;
A
#
# COMPACT_ATOMS: atom_id res chain seq x y z
N PHE A 1 -12.36 21.41 -16.08
CA PHE A 1 -11.73 21.97 -14.86
C PHE A 1 -10.36 21.33 -14.73
N PRO A 2 -9.25 22.07 -14.78
CA PRO A 2 -7.96 21.46 -14.53
C PRO A 2 -7.97 21.01 -13.08
N LEU A 3 -7.80 19.70 -12.86
CA LEU A 3 -7.53 19.18 -11.52
C LEU A 3 -6.16 19.74 -11.13
N ASP A 4 -6.17 20.71 -10.22
CA ASP A 4 -4.96 21.16 -9.55
C ASP A 4 -4.18 19.91 -9.11
N ARG A 5 -2.91 19.83 -9.51
CA ARG A 5 -2.03 18.75 -9.05
C ARG A 5 -2.11 18.73 -7.53
N PRO A 6 -2.40 17.58 -6.89
CA PRO A 6 -2.40 17.52 -5.44
C PRO A 6 -1.04 18.01 -4.96
N GLU A 7 -1.04 19.05 -4.11
CA GLU A 7 0.17 19.55 -3.47
C GLU A 7 0.90 18.37 -2.82
N GLU A 8 2.19 18.22 -3.14
CA GLU A 8 3.06 17.25 -2.49
C GLU A 8 3.25 17.65 -1.03
N ALA A 9 2.28 17.31 -0.19
CA ALA A 9 2.46 17.30 1.26
C ALA A 9 3.33 16.10 1.64
N ASN A 10 4.55 16.03 1.10
CA ASN A 10 5.58 15.16 1.65
C ASN A 10 5.91 15.73 3.03
N ASP A 11 5.49 15.06 4.11
CA ASP A 11 6.17 15.23 5.39
C ASP A 11 7.61 14.72 5.19
N PRO A 12 8.62 15.61 5.17
CA PRO A 12 9.99 15.23 4.83
C PRO A 12 10.67 14.43 5.94
N SER A 13 10.00 14.18 7.08
CA SER A 13 10.63 13.57 8.24
C SER A 13 10.80 12.07 8.16
N LEU A 14 10.21 11.39 7.17
CA LEU A 14 10.31 9.94 7.02
C LEU A 14 10.79 9.58 5.62
N THR A 15 11.83 8.77 5.55
CA THR A 15 12.45 8.25 4.33
C THR A 15 11.79 6.94 3.88
N PRO A 16 11.90 6.56 2.60
CA PRO A 16 11.47 5.23 2.13
C PRO A 16 12.05 4.07 2.95
N GLU A 17 13.24 4.26 3.52
CA GLU A 17 13.93 3.28 4.35
C GLU A 17 13.25 3.10 5.71
N GLU A 18 12.74 4.17 6.31
CA GLU A 18 11.96 4.12 7.56
C GLU A 18 10.57 3.53 7.35
N ASP A 19 9.94 3.76 6.19
CA ASP A 19 8.68 3.12 5.82
C ASP A 19 8.85 1.61 5.70
N ARG A 20 9.93 1.17 5.04
CA ARG A 20 10.32 -0.25 4.98
C ARG A 20 10.63 -0.82 6.36
N ALA A 21 11.43 -0.12 7.17
CA ALA A 21 11.86 -0.58 8.48
C ALA A 21 10.68 -0.87 9.41
N ARG A 22 9.60 -0.07 9.33
CA ARG A 22 8.36 -0.28 10.09
C ARG A 22 7.66 -1.61 9.80
N LEU A 23 7.83 -2.15 8.59
CA LEU A 23 7.18 -3.39 8.16
C LEU A 23 8.01 -4.65 8.52
N LEU A 24 9.32 -4.52 8.77
CA LEU A 24 10.21 -5.65 9.05
C LEU A 24 9.81 -6.47 10.29
N PRO A 25 9.37 -5.87 11.43
CA PRO A 25 8.88 -6.65 12.57
C PRO A 25 7.69 -7.53 12.22
N HIS A 26 6.76 -7.04 11.39
CA HIS A 26 5.59 -7.80 10.94
C HIS A 26 5.99 -8.95 10.02
N TRP A 27 6.92 -8.72 9.10
CA TRP A 27 7.49 -9.79 8.27
C TRP A 27 8.16 -10.88 9.10
N SER A 28 8.96 -10.49 10.10
CA SER A 28 9.64 -11.42 11.00
C SER A 28 8.63 -12.27 11.78
N ALA A 29 7.57 -11.65 12.33
CA ALA A 29 6.52 -12.35 13.06
C ALA A 29 5.75 -13.33 12.16
N LEU A 30 5.38 -12.91 10.94
CA LEU A 30 4.72 -13.79 9.98
C LEU A 30 5.61 -14.96 9.59
N LYS A 31 6.92 -14.74 9.37
CA LYS A 31 7.89 -15.78 9.06
C LYS A 31 7.97 -16.84 10.16
N GLN A 32 8.04 -16.42 11.41
CA GLN A 32 8.09 -17.34 12.55
C GLN A 32 6.79 -18.16 12.64
N TRP A 33 5.65 -17.50 12.44
CA TRP A 33 4.36 -18.16 12.47
C TRP A 33 4.20 -19.19 11.34
N THR A 34 4.56 -18.85 10.10
CA THR A 34 4.45 -19.78 8.97
C THR A 34 5.37 -20.99 9.11
N GLN A 35 6.59 -20.80 9.62
CA GLN A 35 7.51 -21.90 9.90
C GLN A 35 6.96 -22.88 10.95
N GLY A 36 6.28 -22.37 11.98
CA GLY A 36 5.68 -23.21 13.02
C GLY A 36 4.39 -23.92 12.59
N ASN A 37 3.64 -23.35 11.65
CA ASN A 37 2.30 -23.84 11.26
C ASN A 37 2.26 -24.50 9.88
N GLN A 38 3.35 -24.47 9.12
CA GLN A 38 3.44 -25.02 7.74
C GLN A 38 2.32 -24.54 6.81
N THR A 39 1.81 -23.33 7.05
CA THR A 39 0.63 -22.78 6.37
C THR A 39 1.06 -21.58 5.51
N PRO A 40 0.65 -21.51 4.23
CA PRO A 40 0.93 -20.36 3.39
C PRO A 40 0.13 -19.13 3.82
N VAL A 41 0.71 -17.94 3.60
CA VAL A 41 0.04 -16.66 3.87
C VAL A 41 -0.46 -16.06 2.57
N ILE A 42 -1.66 -15.50 2.62
CA ILE A 42 -2.22 -14.63 1.58
C ILE A 42 -2.62 -13.33 2.26
N PHE A 43 -2.21 -12.20 1.70
CA PHE A 43 -2.78 -10.92 2.12
C PHE A 43 -4.10 -10.73 1.41
N SER A 44 -5.22 -10.95 2.10
CA SER A 44 -6.55 -10.79 1.53
C SER A 44 -6.91 -9.33 1.25
N GLU A 45 -6.22 -8.40 1.92
CA GLU A 45 -6.46 -6.98 1.83
C GLU A 45 -5.14 -6.23 2.01
N VAL A 46 -4.79 -5.40 1.03
CA VAL A 46 -3.67 -4.44 1.11
C VAL A 46 -4.14 -3.10 0.56
N GLY A 47 -4.09 -2.05 1.36
CA GLY A 47 -4.52 -0.72 0.95
C GLY A 47 -3.86 0.38 1.77
N TYR A 48 -3.51 1.48 1.10
CA TYR A 48 -3.10 2.73 1.72
C TYR A 48 -4.06 3.84 1.29
N PRO A 49 -4.61 4.63 2.23
CA PRO A 49 -5.54 5.67 1.85
C PRO A 49 -4.81 6.86 1.22
N ALA A 50 -5.35 7.43 0.14
CA ALA A 50 -4.90 8.69 -0.45
C ALA A 50 -5.12 9.87 0.51
N ALA A 51 -6.16 9.84 1.35
CA ALA A 51 -6.41 10.85 2.37
C ALA A 51 -5.81 10.42 3.73
N THR A 52 -4.48 10.22 3.79
CA THR A 52 -3.76 9.89 5.03
C THR A 52 -2.69 10.92 5.36
N ARG A 53 -2.45 11.11 6.66
CA ARG A 53 -1.35 11.95 7.18
C ARG A 53 -0.05 11.17 7.35
N ASP A 54 -0.15 9.87 7.62
CA ASP A 54 1.00 8.99 7.82
C ASP A 54 0.71 7.54 7.41
N LEU A 55 1.77 6.74 7.30
CA LEU A 55 1.70 5.34 6.90
C LEU A 55 1.62 4.36 8.10
N SER A 56 1.54 4.87 9.33
CA SER A 56 1.52 4.03 10.54
C SER A 56 0.17 3.36 10.77
N GLN A 57 -0.91 3.94 10.23
CA GLN A 57 -2.28 3.43 10.39
C GLN A 57 -3.02 3.36 9.04
N PRO A 58 -2.58 2.52 8.09
CA PRO A 58 -3.19 2.43 6.77
C PRO A 58 -4.67 2.00 6.81
N TRP A 59 -5.13 1.34 7.87
CA TRP A 59 -6.54 0.98 8.07
C TRP A 59 -7.43 2.17 8.48
N ASN A 60 -6.86 3.30 8.87
CA ASN A 60 -7.60 4.45 9.38
C ASN A 60 -7.98 5.43 8.25
N SER A 61 -9.07 5.12 7.56
CA SER A 61 -9.63 5.95 6.48
C SER A 61 -10.56 7.08 6.94
N ASN A 62 -10.87 7.15 8.23
CA ASN A 62 -11.82 8.12 8.79
C ASN A 62 -11.15 9.48 9.06
N GLN A 63 -10.53 10.07 8.04
CA GLN A 63 -9.90 11.39 8.12
C GLN A 63 -10.58 12.39 7.17
N PRO A 64 -11.81 12.83 7.47
CA PRO A 64 -12.68 13.59 6.56
C PRO A 64 -12.21 15.02 6.19
N GLN A 65 -10.97 15.40 6.53
CA GLN A 65 -10.39 16.73 6.28
C GLN A 65 -8.91 16.65 5.87
N THR A 66 -8.40 15.45 5.56
CA THR A 66 -7.02 15.30 5.11
C THR A 66 -6.97 15.46 3.58
N PRO A 67 -6.15 16.38 3.04
CA PRO A 67 -5.94 16.49 1.60
C PRO A 67 -5.45 15.18 0.99
N LEU A 68 -5.76 14.95 -0.28
CA LEU A 68 -5.26 13.78 -1.00
C LEU A 68 -3.74 13.88 -1.18
N ASN A 69 -3.05 12.79 -0.90
CA ASN A 69 -1.62 12.64 -1.02
C ASN A 69 -1.27 11.34 -1.75
N GLY A 70 -1.27 11.41 -3.08
CA GLY A 70 -0.95 10.27 -3.94
C GLY A 70 0.50 9.80 -3.80
N ALA A 71 1.42 10.73 -3.51
CA ALA A 71 2.82 10.40 -3.31
C ALA A 71 3.02 9.56 -2.04
N LEU A 72 2.37 9.94 -0.93
CA LEU A 72 2.40 9.17 0.31
C LEU A 72 1.73 7.80 0.13
N GLN A 73 0.58 7.74 -0.55
CA GLN A 73 -0.06 6.48 -0.90
C GLN A 73 0.88 5.56 -1.70
N LYS A 74 1.54 6.09 -2.74
CA LYS A 74 2.53 5.36 -3.55
C LYS A 74 3.66 4.82 -2.69
N ARG A 75 4.25 5.65 -1.82
CA ARG A 75 5.32 5.25 -0.90
C ARG A 75 4.90 4.10 0.02
N GLY A 76 3.67 4.12 0.52
CA GLY A 76 3.12 3.02 1.31
C GLY A 76 3.13 1.70 0.54
N PHE A 77 2.65 1.72 -0.71
CA PHE A 77 2.67 0.54 -1.56
C PHE A 77 4.09 0.08 -1.93
N GLU A 78 5.02 0.99 -2.23
CA GLU A 78 6.42 0.66 -2.49
C GLU A 78 7.09 0.02 -1.27
N ALA A 79 6.86 0.57 -0.08
CA ALA A 79 7.36 0.00 1.16
C ALA A 79 6.81 -1.43 1.38
N PHE A 80 5.50 -1.62 1.21
CA PHE A 80 4.85 -2.92 1.31
C PHE A 80 5.47 -3.94 0.33
N LEU A 81 5.55 -3.59 -0.96
CA LEU A 81 6.09 -4.50 -1.98
C LEU A 81 7.58 -4.81 -1.76
N SER A 82 8.36 -3.87 -1.23
CA SER A 82 9.77 -4.09 -0.90
C SER A 82 10.00 -5.13 0.20
N VAL A 83 9.03 -5.31 1.10
CA VAL A 83 9.11 -6.25 2.23
C VAL A 83 8.39 -7.55 1.92
N PHE A 84 7.18 -7.47 1.36
CA PHE A 84 6.30 -8.63 1.19
C PHE A 84 6.19 -9.07 -0.27
N GLY A 85 6.29 -8.16 -1.24
CA GLY A 85 6.06 -8.43 -2.67
C GLY A 85 7.00 -9.46 -3.29
N LEU A 86 8.19 -9.64 -2.72
CA LEU A 86 9.19 -10.63 -3.15
C LEU A 86 9.47 -11.71 -2.10
N SER A 87 8.68 -11.76 -1.02
CA SER A 87 8.91 -12.73 0.04
C SER A 87 8.34 -14.10 -0.32
N ASP A 88 9.14 -15.15 -0.14
CA ASP A 88 8.70 -16.57 -0.25
C ASP A 88 7.61 -16.97 0.77
N LEU A 89 7.21 -16.04 1.66
CA LEU A 89 6.21 -16.27 2.71
C LEU A 89 4.79 -16.17 2.20
N GLN A 90 4.55 -15.35 1.18
CA GLN A 90 3.22 -15.10 0.66
C GLN A 90 2.99 -15.82 -0.67
N GLN A 91 1.81 -16.42 -0.82
CA GLN A 91 1.38 -17.05 -2.07
C GLN A 91 0.51 -16.13 -2.94
N GLY A 92 0.19 -14.93 -2.45
CA GLY A 92 -0.57 -13.95 -3.22
C GLY A 92 -0.95 -12.73 -2.42
N ILE A 93 -1.34 -11.68 -3.16
CA ILE A 93 -1.89 -10.45 -2.64
C ILE A 93 -3.25 -10.24 -3.31
N LEU A 94 -4.29 -10.06 -2.51
CA LEU A 94 -5.56 -9.49 -2.92
C LEU A 94 -5.54 -8.01 -2.55
N PHE A 95 -5.61 -7.17 -3.58
CA PHE A 95 -5.54 -5.73 -3.42
C PHE A 95 -6.85 -5.22 -2.82
N TYR A 96 -6.77 -4.53 -1.67
CA TYR A 96 -7.97 -4.05 -0.97
C TYR A 96 -8.60 -2.89 -1.75
N ALA A 97 -9.92 -3.01 -1.85
CA ALA A 97 -10.86 -2.02 -2.35
C ALA A 97 -10.44 -1.29 -3.63
N LEU A 98 -10.47 -1.99 -4.77
CA LEU A 98 -10.94 -1.40 -6.03
C LEU A 98 -12.44 -1.11 -5.90
N HIS A 99 -12.83 -0.25 -4.95
CA HIS A 99 -14.21 0.17 -4.88
C HIS A 99 -14.41 1.18 -6.01
N GLY A 100 -15.27 0.85 -6.95
CA GLY A 100 -15.94 1.83 -7.81
C GLY A 100 -16.89 2.71 -7.01
N HIS A 101 -16.42 3.26 -5.88
CA HIS A 101 -17.18 4.13 -5.02
C HIS A 101 -17.09 5.53 -5.61
N ASP A 102 -18.19 5.89 -6.25
CA ASP A 102 -18.61 7.24 -6.62
C ASP A 102 -17.54 8.08 -7.34
N PRO A 103 -17.68 8.35 -8.66
CA PRO A 103 -16.78 9.26 -9.37
C PRO A 103 -16.75 10.68 -8.77
N GLY A 104 -17.67 11.01 -7.86
CA GLY A 104 -17.67 12.24 -7.05
C GLY A 104 -16.79 12.21 -5.79
N THR A 105 -16.28 11.05 -5.36
CA THR A 105 -15.36 10.95 -4.22
C THR A 105 -14.04 10.29 -4.63
N PRO A 106 -12.89 10.92 -4.36
CA PRO A 106 -11.62 10.20 -4.42
C PRO A 106 -11.72 9.07 -3.41
N SER A 107 -11.94 7.84 -3.87
CA SER A 107 -12.08 6.70 -2.97
C SER A 107 -10.84 6.66 -2.08
N GLY A 108 -11.04 6.43 -0.78
CA GLY A 108 -9.95 6.47 0.19
C GLY A 108 -8.77 5.62 -0.26
N TYR A 109 -8.98 4.42 -0.80
CA TYR A 109 -7.93 3.42 -1.03
C TYR A 109 -7.53 3.16 -2.49
N THR A 110 -8.36 3.53 -3.48
CA THR A 110 -7.97 3.32 -4.89
C THR A 110 -6.73 4.16 -5.19
N PRO A 111 -5.74 3.59 -5.89
CA PRO A 111 -4.59 4.34 -6.38
C PRO A 111 -4.99 5.58 -7.19
N ILE A 112 -4.67 6.77 -6.67
CA ILE A 112 -5.02 8.04 -7.34
C ILE A 112 -3.99 8.47 -8.39
N LEU A 113 -2.78 7.90 -8.35
CA LEU A 113 -1.74 8.13 -9.35
C LEU A 113 -1.66 6.95 -10.32
N GLU A 114 -1.52 7.23 -11.61
CA GLU A 114 -1.29 6.22 -12.66
C GLU A 114 -0.03 5.39 -12.35
N GLU A 115 1.02 6.03 -11.84
CA GLU A 115 2.26 5.37 -11.42
C GLU A 115 2.04 4.29 -10.37
N THR A 116 1.14 4.54 -9.42
CA THR A 116 0.77 3.58 -8.38
C THR A 116 -0.05 2.42 -8.95
N GLN A 117 -0.88 2.67 -9.96
CA GLN A 117 -1.58 1.60 -10.68
C GLN A 117 -0.59 0.72 -11.47
N MET A 118 0.37 1.34 -12.15
CA MET A 118 1.43 0.62 -12.88
C MET A 118 2.31 -0.22 -11.96
N LEU A 119 2.58 0.24 -10.73
CA LEU A 119 3.30 -0.54 -9.72
C LEU A 119 2.62 -1.89 -9.45
N TRP A 120 1.30 -1.90 -9.28
CA TRP A 120 0.53 -3.12 -9.06
C TRP A 120 0.43 -4.00 -10.30
N GLN A 121 0.23 -3.40 -11.48
CA GLN A 121 0.24 -4.15 -12.74
C GLN A 121 1.56 -4.90 -12.94
N LYS A 122 2.69 -4.24 -12.71
CA LYS A 122 4.02 -4.84 -12.78
C LYS A 122 4.16 -5.99 -11.78
N GLN A 123 3.78 -5.77 -10.51
CA GLN A 123 3.85 -6.81 -9.48
C GLN A 123 3.05 -8.06 -9.89
N PHE A 124 1.80 -7.90 -10.36
CA PHE A 124 0.98 -9.04 -10.75
C PHE A 124 1.49 -9.75 -12.00
N GLN A 125 2.05 -9.02 -12.96
CA GLN A 125 2.71 -9.64 -14.13
C GLN A 125 3.95 -10.44 -13.73
N GLU A 126 4.82 -9.91 -12.87
CA GLU A 126 6.01 -10.60 -12.40
C GLU A 126 5.70 -11.81 -11.50
N SER A 127 4.57 -11.79 -10.79
CA SER A 127 4.09 -12.92 -9.99
C SER A 127 3.55 -14.08 -10.84
N LEU A 128 3.05 -13.85 -12.05
CA LEU A 128 2.56 -14.90 -12.96
C LEU A 128 3.68 -15.75 -13.58
N HIS A 129 4.93 -15.27 -13.51
CA HIS A 129 6.10 -15.92 -14.12
C HIS A 129 6.99 -16.64 -13.10
N ARG A 130 6.51 -16.86 -11.86
CA ARG A 130 7.17 -17.65 -10.82
C ARG A 130 6.39 -18.93 -10.55
#